data_AF-A0A951G685-F1
#
_entry.id   AF-A0A951G685-F1
#
_cell.length_a   1.000
_cell.length_b   1.000
_cell.length_c   1.000
_cell.angle_alpha   90.00
_cell.angle_beta   90.00
_cell.angle_gamma   90.00
#
_symmetry.space_group_name_H-M   'P 1'
#
loop_
_entity.id
_entity.type
_entity.pdbx_description
1 polymer ?
#
loop_
_entity_poly.entity_id
_entity_poly.type
_entity_poly.pdbx_seq_one_letter_code
_entity_poly.pdbx_strand_id
1 'polypeptide(L)'
;MANSTAVADATAHALDIPRPEIAVVPSFVPDGVSEAAEFGPRPGFLPDGDFILFVGALGAHKGLHVLLEAYRQLGRDVRLVLIGTPQADTPRDFPDGVDVFENVPHRDVIAAWAHCLFGVVPSTWPEPFGQVAVEAMAAGKPVVASSVGGLRDIVVDGETGLLVPRGDADSLRSAIARLLDDAPLRDRLGQAGRDRARRYTLSTVADAMEQIHAELRFAA
;
A
#
# COMPACT_ATOMS: atom_id res chain seq x y z
N MET A 1 22.88 -0.47 -3.65
CA MET A 1 21.57 0.21 -3.80
C MET A 1 20.51 -0.59 -3.05
N ALA A 2 19.47 0.08 -2.54
CA ALA A 2 18.33 -0.54 -1.85
C ALA A 2 17.01 0.11 -2.30
N ASN A 3 15.89 -0.61 -2.21
CA ASN A 3 14.58 -0.13 -2.69
C ASN A 3 13.76 0.68 -1.68
N SER A 4 14.26 0.82 -0.46
CA SER A 4 13.74 1.74 0.55
C SER A 4 14.84 2.10 1.53
N THR A 5 14.60 3.13 2.32
CA THR A 5 15.45 3.57 3.43
C THR A 5 15.57 2.45 4.46
N ALA A 6 14.47 1.77 4.78
CA ALA A 6 14.51 0.65 5.73
C ALA A 6 15.41 -0.50 5.27
N VAL A 7 15.38 -0.84 3.98
CA VAL A 7 16.27 -1.86 3.40
C VAL A 7 17.72 -1.36 3.35
N ALA A 8 17.94 -0.06 3.04
CA ALA A 8 19.27 0.53 3.07
C ALA A 8 19.88 0.46 4.47
N ASP A 9 19.14 0.85 5.50
CA ASP A 9 19.61 0.85 6.89
C ASP A 9 19.91 -0.59 7.37
N ALA A 10 19.03 -1.55 7.06
CA ALA A 10 19.24 -2.95 7.38
C ALA A 10 20.47 -3.54 6.67
N THR A 11 20.69 -3.15 5.40
CA THR A 11 21.85 -3.60 4.62
C THR A 11 23.15 -3.01 5.15
N ALA A 12 23.16 -1.70 5.45
CA ALA A 12 24.31 -1.01 6.03
C ALA A 12 24.72 -1.66 7.35
N HIS A 13 23.75 -1.96 8.21
CA HIS A 13 23.97 -2.67 9.46
C HIS A 13 24.52 -4.09 9.25
N ALA A 14 23.94 -4.86 8.31
CA ALA A 14 24.36 -6.24 8.05
C ALA A 14 25.76 -6.36 7.43
N LEU A 15 26.18 -5.35 6.67
CA LEU A 15 27.49 -5.32 6.00
C LEU A 15 28.55 -4.54 6.79
N ASP A 16 28.18 -3.94 7.93
CA ASP A 16 29.04 -3.06 8.73
C ASP A 16 29.65 -1.90 7.91
N ILE A 17 28.82 -1.26 7.07
CA ILE A 17 29.22 -0.11 6.24
C ILE A 17 28.39 1.14 6.59
N PRO A 18 28.92 2.37 6.35
CA PRO A 18 28.16 3.59 6.55
C PRO A 18 26.90 3.66 5.66
N ARG A 19 25.75 4.06 6.23
CA ARG A 19 24.50 4.27 5.48
C ARG A 19 24.71 5.12 4.21
N PRO A 20 25.42 6.27 4.22
CA PRO A 20 25.56 7.12 3.03
C PRO A 20 26.10 6.42 1.78
N GLU A 21 26.74 5.26 1.92
CA GLU A 21 27.25 4.45 0.81
C GLU A 21 26.16 3.63 0.09
N ILE A 22 24.94 3.57 0.64
CA ILE A 22 23.81 2.87 0.05
C ILE A 22 22.77 3.86 -0.47
N ALA A 23 22.78 4.09 -1.78
CA ALA A 23 21.73 4.85 -2.45
C ALA A 23 20.38 4.11 -2.41
N VAL A 24 19.31 4.87 -2.14
CA VAL A 24 17.92 4.39 -2.17
C VAL A 24 17.33 4.68 -3.54
N VAL A 25 16.96 3.62 -4.25
CA VAL A 25 16.31 3.65 -5.55
C VAL A 25 15.01 2.86 -5.43
N PRO A 26 13.85 3.52 -5.28
CA PRO A 26 12.60 2.83 -5.05
C PRO A 26 12.23 1.90 -6.22
N SER A 27 11.39 0.90 -5.95
CA SER A 27 10.71 0.19 -7.04
C SER A 27 9.73 1.13 -7.75
N PHE A 28 9.32 0.78 -8.97
CA PHE A 28 8.49 1.64 -9.79
C PHE A 28 7.14 1.02 -10.16
N VAL A 29 6.22 1.90 -10.51
CA VAL A 29 4.93 1.61 -11.16
C VAL A 29 4.94 2.19 -12.58
N PRO A 30 4.10 1.70 -13.51
CA PRO A 30 4.02 2.27 -14.87
C PRO A 30 3.70 3.77 -14.86
N ASP A 31 4.19 4.54 -15.83
CA ASP A 31 4.00 6.00 -15.88
C ASP A 31 2.52 6.43 -15.89
N GLY A 32 1.67 5.63 -16.56
CA GLY A 32 0.24 5.86 -16.66
C GLY A 32 -0.57 5.47 -15.43
N VAL A 33 0.02 4.90 -14.37
CA VAL A 33 -0.73 4.29 -13.24
C VAL A 33 -1.72 5.22 -12.55
N SER A 34 -1.56 6.54 -12.68
CA SER A 34 -2.47 7.55 -12.10
C SER A 34 -3.54 8.04 -13.09
N GLU A 35 -3.54 7.55 -14.33
CA GLU A 35 -4.45 7.96 -15.39
C GLU A 35 -5.76 7.17 -15.34
N ALA A 36 -6.89 7.86 -15.53
CA ALA A 36 -8.22 7.24 -15.45
C ALA A 36 -8.39 6.05 -16.41
N ALA A 37 -7.71 6.08 -17.56
CA ALA A 37 -7.78 5.03 -18.58
C ALA A 37 -7.18 3.69 -18.13
N GLU A 38 -6.20 3.70 -17.21
CA GLU A 38 -5.53 2.49 -16.73
C GLU A 38 -6.41 1.65 -15.79
N PHE A 39 -7.43 2.26 -15.17
CA PHE A 39 -8.30 1.54 -14.23
C PHE A 39 -9.39 0.70 -14.92
N GLY A 40 -9.59 0.83 -16.23
CA GLY A 40 -10.56 0.02 -16.95
C GLY A 40 -12.00 0.08 -16.38
N PRO A 41 -12.89 -0.85 -16.77
CA PRO A 41 -14.24 -0.93 -16.23
C PRO A 41 -14.28 -1.57 -14.84
N ARG A 42 -15.31 -1.26 -14.04
CA ARG A 42 -15.56 -1.90 -12.74
C ARG A 42 -15.60 -3.42 -12.89
N PRO A 43 -14.74 -4.18 -12.19
CA PRO A 43 -14.80 -5.64 -12.21
C PRO A 43 -16.14 -6.16 -11.68
N GLY A 44 -16.76 -7.09 -12.41
CA GLY A 44 -18.09 -7.61 -12.08
C GLY A 44 -18.17 -8.48 -10.82
N PHE A 45 -17.03 -8.87 -10.24
CA PHE A 45 -16.98 -9.61 -8.98
C PHE A 45 -17.07 -8.70 -7.75
N LEU A 46 -16.85 -7.40 -7.91
CA LEU A 46 -16.88 -6.47 -6.78
C LEU A 46 -18.31 -6.36 -6.23
N PRO A 47 -18.48 -6.27 -4.89
CA PRO A 47 -19.80 -6.09 -4.30
C PRO A 47 -20.41 -4.75 -4.74
N ASP A 48 -21.73 -4.66 -4.72
CA ASP A 48 -22.41 -3.38 -4.87
C ASP A 48 -22.14 -2.47 -3.66
N GLY A 49 -22.14 -1.15 -3.88
CA GLY A 49 -21.92 -0.16 -2.83
C GLY A 49 -20.46 0.04 -2.44
N ASP A 50 -20.27 0.60 -1.25
CA ASP A 50 -18.98 1.02 -0.70
C ASP A 50 -18.23 -0.14 -0.03
N PHE A 51 -16.93 -0.21 -0.29
CA PHE A 51 -16.06 -1.21 0.32
C PHE A 51 -14.66 -0.67 0.60
N ILE A 52 -14.00 -1.25 1.60
CA ILE A 52 -12.57 -1.08 1.87
C ILE A 52 -11.79 -2.24 1.23
N LEU A 53 -10.57 -1.98 0.78
CA LEU A 53 -9.81 -2.94 -0.04
C LEU A 53 -8.48 -3.31 0.61
N PHE A 54 -8.20 -4.61 0.65
CA PHE A 54 -6.88 -5.18 0.91
C PHE A 54 -6.41 -5.92 -0.34
N VAL A 55 -5.14 -5.72 -0.71
CA VAL A 55 -4.50 -6.44 -1.81
C VAL A 55 -3.17 -7.01 -1.33
N GLY A 56 -2.95 -8.31 -1.57
CA GLY A 56 -1.67 -8.96 -1.29
C GLY A 56 -1.81 -10.42 -0.87
N ALA A 57 -0.69 -11.05 -0.50
CA ALA A 57 -0.71 -12.40 0.04
C ALA A 57 -1.63 -12.48 1.27
N LEU A 58 -2.53 -13.46 1.31
CA LEU A 58 -3.55 -13.61 2.36
C LEU A 58 -2.98 -14.30 3.61
N GLY A 59 -1.85 -13.82 4.12
CA GLY A 59 -1.14 -14.43 5.25
C GLY A 59 -0.92 -13.48 6.43
N ALA A 60 -0.49 -14.03 7.57
CA ALA A 60 -0.26 -13.26 8.78
C ALA A 60 0.83 -12.21 8.63
N HIS A 61 1.85 -12.47 7.79
CA HIS A 61 2.94 -11.54 7.50
C HIS A 61 2.48 -10.25 6.79
N LYS A 62 1.35 -10.30 6.05
CA LYS A 62 0.69 -9.10 5.50
C LYS A 62 -0.32 -8.47 6.45
N GLY A 63 -0.39 -8.98 7.69
CA GLY A 63 -1.25 -8.45 8.73
C GLY A 63 -2.72 -8.78 8.56
N LEU A 64 -3.07 -9.81 7.77
CA LEU A 64 -4.46 -10.19 7.55
C LEU A 64 -5.19 -10.46 8.89
N HIS A 65 -4.53 -11.14 9.84
CA HIS A 65 -5.10 -11.37 11.17
C HIS A 65 -5.42 -10.07 11.93
N VAL A 66 -4.53 -9.07 11.86
CA VAL A 66 -4.71 -7.75 12.48
C VAL A 66 -5.89 -7.02 11.83
N LEU A 67 -6.01 -7.09 10.50
CA LEU A 67 -7.11 -6.51 9.75
C LEU A 67 -8.45 -7.12 10.14
N LEU A 68 -8.52 -8.45 10.18
CA LEU A 68 -9.75 -9.15 10.53
C LEU A 68 -10.16 -8.89 11.99
N GLU A 69 -9.20 -8.80 12.91
CA GLU A 69 -9.46 -8.40 14.30
C GLU A 69 -10.04 -6.98 14.39
N ALA A 70 -9.39 -6.01 13.72
CA ALA A 70 -9.85 -4.62 13.66
C ALA A 70 -11.25 -4.51 13.05
N TYR A 71 -11.49 -5.25 11.95
CA TYR A 71 -12.75 -5.26 11.22
C TYR A 71 -13.92 -5.82 12.05
N ARG A 72 -13.70 -6.93 12.78
CA ARG A 72 -14.73 -7.52 13.67
C ARG A 72 -15.20 -6.54 14.74
N GLN A 73 -14.32 -5.66 15.20
CA GLN A 73 -14.60 -4.69 16.26
C GLN A 73 -15.05 -3.32 15.72
N LEU A 74 -15.08 -3.14 14.39
CA LEU A 74 -15.32 -1.85 13.75
C LEU A 74 -16.75 -1.33 14.01
N GLY A 75 -17.74 -2.22 14.10
CA GLY A 75 -19.13 -1.85 14.35
C GLY A 75 -19.73 -0.93 13.27
N ARG A 76 -19.28 -1.07 12.02
CA ARG A 76 -19.76 -0.33 10.85
C ARG A 76 -20.22 -1.32 9.79
N ASP A 77 -21.32 -1.00 9.11
CA ASP A 77 -21.82 -1.76 7.97
C ASP A 77 -21.05 -1.34 6.70
N VAL A 78 -19.88 -1.94 6.50
CA VAL A 78 -19.04 -1.71 5.32
C VAL A 78 -18.43 -3.01 4.87
N ARG A 79 -18.40 -3.26 3.56
CA ARG A 79 -17.80 -4.48 3.00
C ARG A 79 -16.28 -4.37 3.03
N LEU A 80 -15.60 -5.47 3.35
CA LEU A 80 -14.15 -5.61 3.24
C LEU A 80 -13.85 -6.59 2.09
N VAL A 81 -13.22 -6.08 1.04
CA VAL A 81 -12.79 -6.90 -0.10
C VAL A 81 -11.32 -7.26 0.09
N LEU A 82 -11.02 -8.55 0.04
CA LEU A 82 -9.66 -9.11 0.06
C LEU A 82 -9.34 -9.67 -1.32
N ILE A 83 -8.32 -9.12 -1.98
CA ILE A 83 -7.83 -9.67 -3.25
C ILE A 83 -6.40 -10.18 -3.04
N GLY A 84 -6.16 -11.46 -3.30
CA GLY A 84 -4.86 -12.01 -2.96
C GLY A 84 -4.64 -13.47 -3.26
N THR A 85 -3.43 -13.92 -2.99
CA THR A 85 -3.07 -15.34 -3.09
C THR A 85 -3.12 -15.98 -1.70
N PRO A 86 -3.80 -17.11 -1.52
CA PRO A 86 -3.73 -17.88 -0.28
C PRO A 86 -2.30 -18.27 0.08
N GLN A 87 -2.07 -18.41 1.38
CA GLN A 87 -0.85 -18.80 2.05
C GLN A 87 -1.17 -19.99 2.96
N ALA A 88 -0.14 -20.65 3.48
CA ALA A 88 -0.32 -21.78 4.39
C ALA A 88 -1.12 -21.41 5.66
N ASP A 89 -1.06 -20.13 6.06
CA ASP A 89 -1.73 -19.56 7.22
C ASP A 89 -2.97 -18.71 6.88
N THR A 90 -3.49 -18.79 5.66
CA THR A 90 -4.74 -18.11 5.31
C THR A 90 -5.90 -18.68 6.12
N PRO A 91 -6.71 -17.82 6.78
CA PRO A 91 -7.93 -18.26 7.47
C PRO A 91 -8.87 -19.00 6.52
N ARG A 92 -9.54 -20.04 7.04
CA ARG A 92 -10.57 -20.77 6.27
C ARG A 92 -11.94 -20.11 6.35
N ASP A 93 -12.20 -19.41 7.45
CA ASP A 93 -13.46 -18.73 7.72
C ASP A 93 -13.20 -17.23 7.88
N PHE A 94 -14.04 -16.43 7.23
CA PHE A 94 -13.99 -14.98 7.28
C PHE A 94 -15.27 -14.44 7.95
N PRO A 95 -15.19 -13.29 8.64
CA PRO A 95 -16.38 -12.69 9.25
C PRO A 95 -17.38 -12.22 8.17
N ASP A 96 -18.65 -12.10 8.56
CA ASP A 96 -19.68 -11.51 7.71
C ASP A 96 -19.24 -10.12 7.21
N GLY A 97 -19.57 -9.80 5.96
CA GLY A 97 -19.13 -8.54 5.34
C GLY A 97 -17.80 -8.63 4.59
N VAL A 98 -17.06 -9.74 4.70
CA VAL A 98 -15.81 -9.96 3.96
C VAL A 98 -16.04 -10.75 2.69
N ASP A 99 -15.55 -10.22 1.56
CA ASP A 99 -15.49 -10.92 0.27
C ASP A 99 -14.04 -11.22 -0.09
N VAL A 100 -13.74 -12.45 -0.48
CA VAL A 100 -12.38 -12.90 -0.80
C VAL A 100 -12.30 -13.33 -2.25
N PHE A 101 -11.36 -12.76 -3.00
CA PHE A 101 -11.13 -13.06 -4.40
C PHE A 101 -9.68 -13.48 -4.62
N GLU A 102 -9.52 -14.71 -5.07
CA GLU A 102 -8.22 -15.32 -5.36
C GLU A 102 -7.91 -15.28 -6.85
N ASN A 103 -6.63 -15.21 -7.21
CA ASN A 103 -6.16 -15.28 -8.61
C ASN A 103 -6.78 -14.23 -9.55
N VAL A 104 -7.07 -13.04 -9.02
CA VAL A 104 -7.58 -11.92 -9.82
C VAL A 104 -6.45 -11.38 -10.72
N PRO A 105 -6.69 -11.21 -12.04
CA PRO A 105 -5.71 -10.59 -12.93
C PRO A 105 -5.31 -9.20 -12.45
N HIS A 106 -4.02 -8.85 -12.52
CA HIS A 106 -3.51 -7.56 -12.00
C HIS A 106 -4.27 -6.34 -12.54
N ARG A 107 -4.68 -6.35 -13.82
CA ARG A 107 -5.52 -5.28 -14.39
C ARG A 107 -6.84 -5.07 -13.63
N ASP A 108 -7.47 -6.14 -13.15
CA ASP A 108 -8.75 -6.07 -12.44
C ASP A 108 -8.51 -5.67 -10.97
N VAL A 109 -7.32 -5.94 -10.43
CA VAL A 109 -6.86 -5.39 -9.13
C VAL A 109 -6.67 -3.88 -9.23
N ILE A 110 -6.00 -3.40 -10.28
CA ILE A 110 -5.85 -1.97 -10.56
C ILE A 110 -7.23 -1.32 -10.70
N ALA A 111 -8.14 -1.94 -11.44
CA ALA A 111 -9.52 -1.47 -11.56
C ALA A 111 -10.25 -1.39 -10.21
N ALA A 112 -10.06 -2.38 -9.33
CA ALA A 112 -10.68 -2.39 -8.00
C ALA A 112 -10.27 -1.18 -7.15
N TRP A 113 -9.03 -0.68 -7.30
CA TRP A 113 -8.59 0.52 -6.59
C TRP A 113 -9.45 1.73 -6.93
N ALA A 114 -9.85 1.94 -8.18
CA ALA A 114 -10.70 3.09 -8.54
C ALA A 114 -12.08 3.07 -7.84
N HIS A 115 -12.53 1.89 -7.41
CA HIS A 115 -13.88 1.66 -6.92
C HIS A 115 -14.00 1.47 -5.42
N CYS A 116 -12.89 1.31 -4.69
CA CYS A 116 -12.93 1.23 -3.23
C CYS A 116 -13.04 2.62 -2.58
N LEU A 117 -13.40 2.66 -1.30
CA LEU A 117 -13.29 3.86 -0.48
C LEU A 117 -11.82 4.19 -0.20
N PHE A 118 -11.05 3.20 0.24
CA PHE A 118 -9.64 3.32 0.57
C PHE A 118 -8.98 1.95 0.76
N GLY A 119 -7.65 1.93 0.74
CA GLY A 119 -6.83 0.73 0.93
C GLY A 119 -6.39 0.52 2.37
N VAL A 120 -6.23 -0.74 2.76
CA VAL A 120 -5.64 -1.12 4.06
C VAL A 120 -4.44 -2.04 3.83
N VAL A 121 -3.26 -1.62 4.31
CA VAL A 121 -1.98 -2.33 4.16
C VAL A 121 -1.33 -2.54 5.53
N PRO A 122 -1.84 -3.48 6.35
CA PRO A 122 -1.46 -3.62 7.76
C PRO A 122 -0.25 -4.55 7.96
N SER A 123 0.73 -4.49 7.04
CA SER A 123 1.87 -5.42 7.03
C SER A 123 2.52 -5.54 8.41
N THR A 124 2.61 -6.78 8.91
CA THR A 124 3.41 -7.09 10.09
C THR A 124 4.82 -7.49 9.69
N TRP A 125 5.10 -7.70 8.41
CA TRP A 125 6.45 -7.85 7.90
C TRP A 125 7.09 -6.47 7.62
N PRO A 126 8.43 -6.31 7.80
CA PRO A 126 9.15 -5.14 7.30
C PRO A 126 9.08 -5.07 5.76
N GLU A 127 8.07 -4.39 5.24
CA GLU A 127 7.80 -4.33 3.80
C GLU A 127 9.01 -3.72 3.06
N PRO A 128 9.56 -4.38 2.02
CA PRO A 128 10.74 -3.86 1.34
C PRO A 128 10.48 -2.53 0.62
N PHE A 129 9.30 -2.38 0.03
CA PHE A 129 8.88 -1.15 -0.65
C PHE A 129 7.44 -0.80 -0.25
N GLY A 130 6.46 -1.58 -0.71
CA GLY A 130 5.04 -1.31 -0.47
C GLY A 130 4.30 -0.90 -1.73
N GLN A 131 4.54 -1.60 -2.84
CA GLN A 131 3.96 -1.31 -4.16
C GLN A 131 2.44 -1.14 -4.14
N VAL A 132 1.74 -1.97 -3.37
CA VAL A 132 0.28 -1.91 -3.20
C VAL A 132 -0.19 -0.55 -2.68
N ALA A 133 0.57 0.08 -1.77
CA ALA A 133 0.23 1.42 -1.29
C ALA A 133 0.39 2.48 -2.40
N VAL A 134 1.41 2.34 -3.26
CA VAL A 134 1.61 3.21 -4.43
C VAL A 134 0.46 3.06 -5.43
N GLU A 135 0.03 1.83 -5.73
CA GLU A 135 -1.09 1.56 -6.64
C GLU A 135 -2.40 2.19 -6.12
N ALA A 136 -2.71 2.03 -4.84
CA ALA A 136 -3.86 2.67 -4.21
C ALA A 136 -3.78 4.20 -4.27
N MET A 137 -2.62 4.77 -3.92
CA MET A 137 -2.39 6.21 -3.99
C MET A 137 -2.51 6.75 -5.41
N ALA A 138 -1.98 6.04 -6.41
CA ALA A 138 -2.10 6.39 -7.82
C ALA A 138 -3.56 6.43 -8.29
N ALA A 139 -4.40 5.53 -7.77
CA ALA A 139 -5.85 5.56 -7.96
C ALA A 139 -6.56 6.71 -7.22
N GLY A 140 -5.81 7.57 -6.53
CA GLY A 140 -6.34 8.64 -5.69
C GLY A 140 -7.10 8.13 -4.48
N LYS A 141 -6.75 6.94 -3.98
CA LYS A 141 -7.35 6.37 -2.77
C LYS A 141 -6.38 6.52 -1.61
N PRO A 142 -6.85 6.98 -0.45
CA PRO A 142 -6.01 7.02 0.72
C PRO A 142 -5.70 5.59 1.19
N VAL A 143 -4.63 5.46 1.95
CA VAL A 143 -4.17 4.17 2.49
C VAL A 143 -4.05 4.27 4.00
N VAL A 144 -4.59 3.28 4.72
CA VAL A 144 -4.23 3.02 6.12
C VAL A 144 -3.15 1.94 6.12
N ALA A 145 -1.94 2.28 6.51
CA ALA A 145 -0.79 1.38 6.45
C ALA A 145 -0.09 1.23 7.80
N SER A 146 0.53 0.08 8.05
CA SER A 146 1.43 -0.06 9.20
C SER A 146 2.71 0.76 8.99
N SER A 147 3.19 1.41 10.05
CA SER A 147 4.43 2.19 10.07
C SER A 147 5.66 1.27 10.11
N VAL A 148 5.90 0.55 9.02
CA VAL A 148 6.98 -0.45 8.88
C VAL A 148 7.65 -0.37 7.52
N GLY A 149 8.93 -0.76 7.46
CA GLY A 149 9.65 -0.92 6.20
C GLY A 149 9.56 0.32 5.30
N GLY A 150 9.43 0.07 3.99
CA GLY A 150 9.25 1.06 2.95
C GLY A 150 7.87 1.74 2.93
N LEU A 151 6.88 1.25 3.69
CA LEU A 151 5.59 1.96 3.80
C LEU A 151 5.76 3.33 4.44
N ARG A 152 6.76 3.51 5.32
CA ARG A 152 7.13 4.82 5.90
C ARG A 152 7.75 5.77 4.89
N ASP A 153 8.33 5.25 3.82
CA ASP A 153 8.89 6.05 2.74
C ASP A 153 7.78 6.45 1.76
N ILE A 154 6.73 5.63 1.63
CA ILE A 154 5.64 5.83 0.67
C ILE A 154 4.52 6.70 1.25
N VAL A 155 4.06 6.40 2.47
CA VAL A 155 2.91 7.06 3.07
C VAL A 155 3.38 8.12 4.06
N VAL A 156 2.96 9.37 3.82
CA VAL A 156 3.11 10.48 4.76
C VAL A 156 1.84 10.57 5.60
N ASP A 157 1.98 10.30 6.90
CA ASP A 157 0.87 10.27 7.86
C ASP A 157 0.11 11.60 7.92
N GLY A 158 -1.23 11.53 7.83
CA GLY A 158 -2.12 12.67 7.85
C GLY A 158 -2.15 13.50 6.56
N GLU A 159 -1.26 13.23 5.60
CA GLU A 159 -1.16 13.95 4.32
C GLU A 159 -1.58 13.10 3.12
N THR A 160 -1.07 11.87 3.01
CA THR A 160 -1.33 10.98 1.85
C THR A 160 -2.01 9.66 2.25
N GLY A 161 -2.12 9.42 3.55
CA GLY A 161 -2.70 8.24 4.17
C GLY A 161 -2.60 8.35 5.68
N LEU A 162 -2.90 7.27 6.40
CA LEU A 162 -2.75 7.17 7.84
C LEU A 162 -1.77 6.05 8.17
N LEU A 163 -0.77 6.35 9.01
CA LEU A 163 0.15 5.35 9.53
C LEU A 163 -0.29 4.90 10.92
N VAL A 164 -0.31 3.57 11.13
CA VAL A 164 -0.64 2.97 12.43
C VAL A 164 0.52 2.13 12.95
N PRO A 165 0.65 1.94 14.27
CA PRO A 165 1.61 1.00 14.83
C PRO A 165 1.44 -0.42 14.25
N ARG A 166 2.56 -1.11 14.04
CA ARG A 166 2.59 -2.48 13.53
C ARG A 166 1.85 -3.43 14.49
N GLY A 167 0.94 -4.24 13.96
CA GLY A 167 0.27 -5.28 14.75
C GLY A 167 -0.78 -4.76 15.72
N ASP A 168 -1.08 -3.46 15.71
CA ASP A 168 -2.06 -2.84 16.59
C ASP A 168 -3.43 -2.76 15.91
N ALA A 169 -4.29 -3.71 16.23
CA ALA A 169 -5.63 -3.80 15.67
C ALA A 169 -6.54 -2.64 16.11
N ASP A 170 -6.34 -2.08 17.31
CA ASP A 170 -7.14 -0.96 17.81
C ASP A 170 -6.83 0.35 17.11
N SER A 171 -5.54 0.62 16.90
CA SER A 171 -5.08 1.75 16.10
C SER A 171 -5.54 1.61 14.65
N LEU A 172 -5.44 0.41 14.08
CA LEU A 172 -5.92 0.11 12.74
C LEU A 172 -7.43 0.36 12.60
N ARG A 173 -8.23 -0.17 13.54
CA ARG A 173 -9.68 0.04 13.62
C ARG A 173 -10.03 1.52 13.69
N SER A 174 -9.34 2.28 14.54
CA SER A 174 -9.58 3.71 14.72
C SER A 174 -9.29 4.51 13.45
N ALA A 175 -8.22 4.16 12.73
CA ALA A 175 -7.88 4.78 11.46
C ALA A 175 -8.89 4.43 10.34
N ILE A 176 -9.34 3.18 10.28
CA ILE A 176 -10.41 2.75 9.35
C ILE A 176 -11.70 3.52 9.65
N ALA A 177 -12.15 3.57 10.91
CA ALA A 177 -13.35 4.30 11.30
C ALA A 177 -13.27 5.79 10.95
N ARG A 178 -12.12 6.43 11.21
CA ARG A 178 -11.89 7.83 10.85
C ARG A 178 -12.06 8.06 9.34
N LEU A 179 -11.48 7.20 8.50
CA LEU A 179 -11.65 7.34 7.06
C LEU A 179 -13.06 7.03 6.61
N LEU A 180 -13.81 6.12 7.24
CA LEU A 180 -15.22 5.87 6.90
C LEU A 180 -16.10 7.07 7.22
N ASP A 181 -15.86 7.71 8.36
CA ASP A 181 -16.72 8.77 8.90
C ASP A 181 -16.40 10.17 8.30
N ASP A 182 -15.24 10.35 7.65
CA ASP A 182 -14.78 11.65 7.12
C ASP A 182 -14.45 11.60 5.61
N ALA A 183 -15.48 11.81 4.78
CA ALA A 183 -15.32 11.84 3.31
C ALA A 183 -14.40 12.97 2.81
N PRO A 184 -14.49 14.22 3.31
CA PRO A 184 -13.54 15.27 2.93
C PRO A 184 -12.08 14.91 3.23
N LEU A 185 -11.81 14.25 4.36
CA LEU A 185 -10.49 13.74 4.66
C LEU A 185 -10.04 12.69 3.64
N ARG A 186 -10.92 11.74 3.27
CA ARG A 186 -10.59 10.74 2.24
C ARG A 186 -10.17 11.39 0.93
N ASP A 187 -10.95 12.37 0.46
CA ASP A 187 -10.69 13.05 -0.81
C ASP A 187 -9.36 13.81 -0.78
N ARG A 188 -9.09 14.53 0.32
CA ARG A 188 -7.84 15.27 0.51
C ARG A 188 -6.62 14.34 0.51
N LEU A 189 -6.67 13.27 1.31
CA LEU A 189 -5.58 12.30 1.42
C LEU A 189 -5.37 11.56 0.10
N GLY A 190 -6.46 11.17 -0.57
CA GLY A 190 -6.42 10.49 -1.86
C GLY A 190 -5.78 11.35 -2.95
N GLN A 191 -6.15 12.64 -3.04
CA GLN A 191 -5.55 13.57 -4.00
C GLN A 191 -4.05 13.77 -3.75
N ALA A 192 -3.67 14.04 -2.50
CA ALA A 192 -2.26 14.17 -2.14
C ALA A 192 -1.46 12.87 -2.37
N GLY A 193 -2.10 11.72 -2.12
CA GLY A 193 -1.55 10.40 -2.44
C GLY A 193 -1.28 10.23 -3.93
N ARG A 194 -2.23 10.60 -4.80
CA ARG A 194 -2.08 10.55 -6.26
C ARG A 194 -0.91 11.37 -6.76
N ASP A 195 -0.76 12.59 -6.23
CA ASP A 195 0.34 13.47 -6.62
C ASP A 195 1.69 12.92 -6.14
N ARG A 196 1.73 12.35 -4.94
CA ARG A 196 2.93 11.68 -4.41
C ARG A 196 3.30 10.41 -5.19
N ALA A 197 2.32 9.63 -5.64
CA ALA A 197 2.54 8.38 -6.37
C ALA A 197 3.37 8.59 -7.64
N ARG A 198 3.28 9.78 -8.25
CA ARG A 198 4.08 10.18 -9.43
C ARG A 198 5.60 10.07 -9.21
N ARG A 199 6.07 10.15 -7.96
CA ARG A 199 7.49 10.00 -7.61
C ARG A 199 8.03 8.58 -7.79
N TYR A 200 7.14 7.61 -7.92
CA TYR A 200 7.47 6.20 -8.05
C TYR A 200 7.18 5.68 -9.47
N THR A 201 6.94 6.56 -10.45
CA THR A 201 6.76 6.12 -11.83
C THR A 201 8.08 5.67 -12.45
N LEU A 202 8.02 4.78 -13.44
CA LEU A 202 9.19 4.25 -14.13
C LEU A 202 10.13 5.35 -14.62
N SER A 203 9.60 6.35 -15.33
CA SER A 203 10.36 7.51 -15.82
C SER A 203 11.11 8.23 -14.69
N THR A 204 10.40 8.58 -13.61
CA THR A 204 10.98 9.31 -12.48
C THR A 204 12.07 8.50 -11.77
N VAL A 205 11.86 7.19 -11.60
CA VAL A 205 12.86 6.30 -10.97
C VAL A 205 14.06 6.09 -11.89
N ALA A 206 13.85 5.94 -13.19
CA ALA A 206 14.92 5.78 -14.17
C ALA A 206 15.82 7.02 -14.21
N ASP A 207 15.25 8.22 -14.24
CA ASP A 207 16.00 9.48 -14.20
C ASP A 207 16.88 9.59 -12.94
N ALA A 208 16.33 9.22 -11.78
CA ALA A 208 17.09 9.19 -10.52
C ALA A 208 18.25 8.17 -10.55
N MET A 209 18.04 7.00 -11.16
CA MET A 209 19.09 6.00 -11.34
C MET A 209 20.21 6.50 -12.26
N GLU A 210 19.87 7.15 -13.35
CA GLU A 210 20.85 7.73 -14.28
C GLU A 210 21.70 8.80 -13.59
N GLN A 211 21.08 9.66 -12.77
CA GLN A 211 21.80 10.67 -12.00
C GLN A 211 22.80 10.04 -11.01
N ILE A 212 22.39 9.00 -10.27
CA ILE A 212 23.29 8.29 -9.34
C ILE A 212 24.47 7.68 -10.09
N HIS A 213 24.22 7.05 -11.25
CA HIS A 213 25.31 6.48 -12.07
C HIS A 213 26.26 7.56 -12.60
N ALA A 214 25.74 8.74 -12.98
CA ALA A 214 26.58 9.85 -13.42
C ALA A 214 27.49 10.34 -12.30
N GLU A 215 26.96 10.57 -11.09
CA GLU A 215 27.73 11.03 -9.93
C GLU A 215 28.86 10.07 -9.55
N LEU A 216 28.63 8.75 -9.61
CA LEU A 216 29.65 7.73 -9.36
C LEU A 216 30.76 7.71 -10.43
N ARG A 217 30.45 8.04 -11.68
CA ARG A 217 31.45 8.11 -12.77
C ARG A 217 32.36 9.33 -12.65
N PHE A 218 31.93 10.40 -11.97
CA PHE A 218 32.72 11.62 -11.78
C PHE A 218 33.42 11.69 -10.42
N ALA A 219 33.11 10.78 -9.50
CA ALA A 219 33.77 10.66 -8.19
C ALA A 219 34.97 9.70 -8.18
N ALA A 220 35.32 9.09 -9.33
CA ALA A 220 36.46 8.18 -9.53
C ALA A 220 37.55 8.83 -10.38
#